data_AF-A0A162SDS9-F1
#
_entry.id   AF-A0A162SDS9-F1
#
_cell.length_a   1.000
_cell.length_b   1.000
_cell.length_c   1.000
_cell.angle_alpha   90.00
_cell.angle_beta   90.00
_cell.angle_gamma   90.00
#
_symmetry.space_group_name_H-M   'P 1'
#
loop_
_entity.id
_entity.type
_entity.pdbx_description
1 polymer ?
#
loop_
_entity_poly.entity_id
_entity_poly.type
_entity_poly.pdbx_seq_one_letter_code
_entity_poly.pdbx_strand_id
1 'polypeptide(L)' 'MSFLVDKDLVSQFGSLTLKSGRENDRGGFSIEPEIQADSDCGGGCSTCH' A
#
# COMPACT_ATOMS: atom_id res chain seq x y z
N MET A 1 12.39 2.26 16.03
CA MET A 1 11.98 2.44 14.62
C MET A 1 10.67 3.20 14.66
N SER A 2 10.65 4.41 14.10
CA SER A 2 9.46 5.26 14.11
C SER A 2 9.07 5.56 12.67
N PHE A 3 7.80 5.38 12.34
CA PHE A 3 7.26 5.73 11.04
C PHE A 3 6.43 7.00 11.21
N LEU A 4 6.63 7.95 10.31
CA LEU A 4 5.79 9.12 10.19
C LEU A 4 4.76 8.81 9.12
N VAL A 5 3.48 8.94 9.47
CA VAL A 5 2.37 8.74 8.55
C VAL A 5 1.53 10.01 8.52
N ASP A 6 1.11 10.42 7.33
CA ASP A 6 0.23 11.55 7.18
C ASP A 6 -1.16 11.20 7.73
N LYS A 7 -1.72 12.07 8.58
CA LYS A 7 -3.03 11.86 9.21
C LYS A 7 -4.16 11.73 8.18
N ASP A 8 -4.04 12.42 7.05
CA ASP A 8 -5.04 12.44 6.00
C ASP A 8 -5.02 11.12 5.22
N LEU A 9 -3.88 10.42 5.15
CA LEU A 9 -3.80 9.06 4.61
C LEU A 9 -4.49 8.04 5.53
N VAL A 10 -4.32 8.17 6.85
CA VAL A 10 -5.02 7.30 7.82
C VAL A 10 -6.53 7.54 7.76
N SER A 11 -6.96 8.80 7.59
CA SER A 11 -8.38 9.14 7.46
C SER A 11 -9.01 8.59 6.17
N GLN A 12 -8.23 8.47 5.09
CA GLN A 12 -8.71 7.99 3.79
C GLN A 12 -8.64 6.46 3.66
N PHE A 13 -7.57 5.86 4.17
CA PHE A 13 -7.22 4.47 3.90
C PHE A 13 -7.32 3.56 5.13
N GLY A 14 -7.69 4.12 6.29
CA GLY A 14 -7.77 3.40 7.56
C GLY A 14 -6.38 3.03 8.08
N SER A 15 -6.24 1.82 8.61
CA SER A 15 -4.93 1.31 9.03
C SER A 15 -4.06 0.95 7.82
N LEU A 16 -2.74 1.12 7.96
CA LEU A 16 -1.75 0.76 6.94
C LEU A 16 -0.89 -0.39 7.46
N THR A 17 -0.89 -1.51 6.76
CA THR A 17 -0.08 -2.68 7.09
C THR A 17 1.20 -2.69 6.26
N LEU A 18 2.35 -2.66 6.92
CA LEU A 18 3.64 -2.82 6.26
C LEU A 18 4.04 -4.30 6.28
N LYS A 19 4.19 -4.92 5.10
CA LYS A 19 4.67 -6.30 4.94
C LYS A 19 6.09 -6.32 4.39
N SER A 20 6.92 -7.20 4.94
CA SER A 20 8.27 -7.47 4.42
C SER A 20 8.24 -8.35 3.17
N GLY A 21 9.37 -8.41 2.47
CA GLY A 21 9.53 -9.23 1.26
C GLY A 21 9.26 -10.72 1.44
N ARG A 22 9.38 -11.21 2.69
CA ARG A 22 9.04 -12.58 3.08
C ARG A 22 7.54 -12.78 3.31
N GLU A 23 6.82 -11.73 3.70
CA GLU A 23 5.39 -11.77 4.02
C GLU A 23 4.50 -11.47 2.81
N ASN A 24 5.07 -10.85 1.77
CA ASN A 24 4.35 -10.49 0.55
C ASN A 24 4.81 -11.24 -0.71
N ASP A 25 5.83 -12.12 -0.58
CA ASP A 25 6.43 -12.91 -1.67
C ASP A 25 6.93 -12.08 -2.88
N ARG A 26 7.12 -10.76 -2.71
CA ARG A 26 7.52 -9.82 -3.78
C ARG A 26 8.97 -9.34 -3.67
N GLY A 27 9.72 -9.81 -2.67
CA GLY A 27 11.14 -9.48 -2.51
C GLY A 27 11.45 -8.06 -2.02
N GLY A 28 10.45 -7.30 -1.56
CA GLY A 28 10.59 -5.93 -1.05
C GLY A 28 9.50 -5.58 -0.04
N PHE A 29 9.43 -4.33 0.44
CA PHE A 29 8.34 -3.91 1.33
C PHE A 29 7.08 -3.55 0.55
N SER A 30 5.91 -3.90 1.08
CA SER A 30 4.62 -3.42 0.57
C SER A 30 3.81 -2.76 1.69
N ILE A 31 3.07 -1.71 1.33
CA ILE A 31 2.09 -1.07 2.21
C ILE A 31 0.71 -1.44 1.69
N GLU A 32 -0.07 -2.09 2.54
CA GLU A 32 -1.44 -2.49 2.23
C GLU A 32 -2.40 -1.70 3.11
N PRO A 33 -3.26 -0.84 2.52
CA PRO A 33 -4.28 -0.12 3.27
C PRO A 33 -5.46 -1.03 3.62
N GLU A 34 -6.12 -0.75 4.75
CA GLU A 34 -7.35 -1.43 5.17
C GLU A 34 -8.52 -1.11 4.23
N ILE A 35 -8.67 0.17 3.90
CA ILE A 35 -9.64 0.63 2.91
C ILE A 35 -8.94 0.66 1.57
N GLN A 36 -9.34 -0.25 0.68
CA GLN A 36 -8.82 -0.25 -0.68
C GLN A 36 -9.23 1.05 -1.38
N ALA A 37 -8.29 1.66 -2.11
CA ALA A 37 -8.62 2.76 -2.99
C ALA A 37 -9.72 2.31 -3.96
N ASP A 38 -10.75 3.15 -4.13
CA ASP A 38 -11.79 2.90 -5.13
C ASP A 38 -11.12 2.69 -6.50
N SER A 39 -11.62 1.71 -7.25
CA SER A 39 -10.90 1.07 -8.34
C SER A 39 -10.76 1.96 -9.57
N ASP A 40 -9.85 2.94 -9.54
CA ASP A 40 -9.31 3.59 -10.74
C ASP A 40 -7.84 3.19 -11.00
N CYS A 41 -7.26 2.38 -10.12
CA CYS A 41 -5.99 1.68 -10.33
C CYS A 41 -6.14 0.14 -10.25
N GLY A 42 -7.34 -0.37 -10.58
CA GLY A 42 -7.57 -1.79 -10.88
C GLY A 42 -7.08 -2.22 -12.29
N GLY A 43 -6.30 -1.38 -12.96
CA GLY A 43 -5.66 -1.69 -14.23
C GLY A 43 -4.24 -2.19 -13.99
N GLY A 44 -3.91 -3.35 -14.55
CA GLY A 44 -2.56 -3.89 -14.52
C GLY A 44 -1.50 -2.83 -14.84
N CYS A 45 -0.33 -3.01 -14.24
CA CYS A 45 0.91 -2.42 -14.70
C CYS A 45 1.12 -2.80 -16.18
N SER A 46 0.53 -2.05 -17.10
CA SER A 46 0.49 -2.34 -18.55
C SER A 46 1.01 -1.17 -19.38
N THR A 47 1.67 -0.19 -18.77
CA THR A 47 2.31 0.93 -19.48
C THR A 47 3.63 1.31 -18.83
N CYS A 48 4.60 0.41 -18.96
CA CYS A 48 5.99 0.81 -19.11
C CYS A 48 6.42 0.41 -20.52
N HIS A 49 6.44 1.39 -21.43
CA HIS A 49 7.23 1.37 -22.65
C HIS A 49 8.18 2.56 -22.58
#